data_AF-M0QGE1-F1
#
_entry.id   AF-M0QGE1-F1
#
_cell.length_a   1.000
_cell.length_b   1.000
_cell.length_c   1.000
_cell.angle_alpha   90.00
_cell.angle_beta   90.00
_cell.angle_gamma   90.00
#
_symmetry.space_group_name_H-M   'P 1'
#
loop_
_entity.id
_entity.type
_entity.pdbx_description
1 polymer ?
#
loop_
_entity_poly.entity_id
_entity_poly.type
_entity_poly.pdbx_seq_one_letter_code
_entity_poly.pdbx_strand_id
1 'polypeptide(L)'
;MAESATVERGVDDIDPRSVGTAAPAAASDRGAVVIANRVGEKIAARVALDVDGVVAHQAGLGSVLGGAVPGRAVVGTDYPQARVDMSQTAPTVGLTVALDWPCAVTDVCREVRRRVADELTRLTGIRPGRVDVVVAQLISETTRRGNRSPSGYVEIPASPTTDGGDR
;
A
#
# COMPACT_ATOMS: atom_id res chain seq x y z
N MET A 1 -25.61 23.27 -2.40
CA MET A 1 -24.45 23.66 -3.21
C MET A 1 -23.23 23.45 -2.33
N ALA A 2 -22.44 22.41 -2.60
CA ALA A 2 -21.29 22.04 -1.77
C ALA A 2 -20.05 22.79 -2.27
N GLU A 3 -19.44 23.56 -1.39
CA GLU A 3 -18.26 24.38 -1.61
C GLU A 3 -17.02 23.49 -1.59
N SER A 4 -16.35 23.37 -2.74
CA SER A 4 -15.12 22.58 -2.88
C SER A 4 -13.94 23.36 -2.29
N ALA A 5 -13.30 22.82 -1.26
CA ALA A 5 -12.08 23.38 -0.70
C ALA A 5 -10.91 23.18 -1.67
N THR A 6 -10.28 24.27 -2.10
CA THR A 6 -9.06 24.25 -2.93
C THR A 6 -7.84 24.06 -2.03
N VAL A 7 -7.14 22.93 -2.22
CA VAL A 7 -5.90 22.59 -1.51
C VAL A 7 -4.72 22.93 -2.42
N GLU A 8 -3.77 23.74 -1.94
CA GLU A 8 -2.55 24.07 -2.68
C GLU A 8 -1.40 23.10 -2.38
N ARG A 9 -0.61 22.86 -3.43
CA ARG A 9 0.29 21.72 -3.67
C ARG A 9 1.58 21.75 -2.86
N GLY A 10 2.11 20.55 -2.59
CA GLY A 10 3.36 20.35 -1.85
C GLY A 10 4.62 20.73 -2.64
N VAL A 11 5.53 21.40 -1.93
CA VAL A 11 6.97 21.45 -2.20
C VAL A 11 7.65 20.92 -0.93
N ASP A 12 8.64 20.05 -1.09
CA ASP A 12 9.42 19.45 0.01
C ASP A 12 10.35 20.44 0.74
N ASP A 13 10.22 21.75 0.47
CA ASP A 13 10.83 22.87 1.21
C ASP A 13 10.01 24.15 0.95
N ILE A 14 9.47 24.79 1.98
CA ILE A 14 8.56 25.95 1.79
C ILE A 14 9.39 27.24 1.68
N ASP A 15 9.61 27.74 0.45
CA ASP A 15 10.16 29.09 0.21
C ASP A 15 9.04 30.14 0.06
N PRO A 16 8.87 31.06 1.04
CA PRO A 16 7.80 32.06 1.04
C PRO A 16 7.92 33.13 -0.07
N ARG A 17 9.04 33.20 -0.81
CA ARG A 17 9.25 34.20 -1.87
C ARG A 17 8.79 33.78 -3.26
N SER A 18 8.34 32.54 -3.43
CA SER A 18 7.93 31.97 -4.73
C SER A 18 6.45 32.17 -5.09
N VAL A 19 5.69 32.93 -4.30
CA VAL A 19 4.23 33.12 -4.49
C VAL A 19 3.95 34.08 -5.66
N GLY A 20 3.42 33.53 -6.76
CA GLY A 20 2.84 34.33 -7.84
C GLY A 20 1.51 34.96 -7.41
N THR A 21 1.41 36.28 -7.47
CA THR A 21 0.20 37.04 -7.10
C THR A 21 -0.84 37.00 -8.22
N ALA A 22 -2.02 36.46 -7.93
CA ALA A 22 -3.25 36.81 -8.63
C ALA A 22 -4.20 37.50 -7.63
N ALA A 23 -4.67 38.70 -7.97
CA ALA A 23 -5.57 39.50 -7.15
C ALA A 23 -6.85 39.87 -7.93
N PRO A 24 -7.96 40.26 -7.28
CA PRO A 24 -8.46 39.82 -5.98
C PRO A 24 -9.93 39.38 -6.05
N ALA A 25 -10.34 38.39 -5.26
CA ALA A 25 -11.74 38.22 -4.89
C ALA A 25 -11.80 38.08 -3.37
N ALA A 26 -12.47 39.03 -2.74
CA ALA A 26 -12.59 39.15 -1.30
C ALA A 26 -13.26 37.91 -0.69
N ALA A 27 -12.45 37.03 -0.13
CA ALA A 27 -12.85 36.05 0.86
C ALA A 27 -11.71 35.98 1.88
N SER A 28 -11.94 36.66 3.00
CA SER A 28 -11.27 36.57 4.31
C SER A 28 -9.90 35.90 4.34
N ASP A 29 -8.90 36.66 4.79
CA ASP A 29 -7.61 36.34 5.43
C ASP A 29 -7.43 34.93 6.06
N ARG A 30 -7.69 33.87 5.30
CA ARG A 30 -7.55 32.47 5.70
C ARG A 30 -6.34 31.97 4.93
N GLY A 31 -5.26 31.69 5.65
CA GLY A 31 -4.05 31.12 5.07
C GLY A 31 -4.32 29.83 4.30
N ALA A 32 -3.38 29.45 3.44
CA ALA A 32 -3.45 28.22 2.66
C ALA A 32 -3.15 26.99 3.54
N VAL A 33 -3.90 25.90 3.32
CA VAL A 33 -3.62 24.59 3.93
C VAL A 33 -2.83 23.74 2.93
N VAL A 34 -1.61 23.36 3.31
CA VAL A 34 -0.75 22.48 2.51
C VAL A 34 -0.73 21.09 3.12
N ILE A 35 -1.18 20.09 2.36
CA ILE A 35 -1.16 18.69 2.78
C ILE A 35 0.09 18.02 2.21
N ALA A 36 1.00 17.62 3.11
CA ALA A 36 2.22 16.91 2.71
C ALA A 36 1.91 15.49 2.21
N ASN A 37 2.72 15.00 1.27
CA ASN A 37 2.69 13.63 0.75
C ASN A 37 2.62 12.58 1.87
N ARG A 38 3.43 12.79 2.92
CA ARG A 38 3.51 11.90 4.10
C ARG A 38 2.18 11.72 4.83
N VAL A 39 1.28 12.70 4.78
CA VAL A 39 -0.06 12.56 5.37
C VAL A 39 -0.91 11.62 4.54
N GLY A 40 -0.88 11.76 3.21
CA GLY A 40 -1.56 10.85 2.28
C GLY A 40 -1.06 9.41 2.44
N GLU A 41 0.26 9.22 2.58
CA GLU A 41 0.86 7.91 2.84
C GLU A 41 0.34 7.26 4.11
N LYS A 42 0.29 8.01 5.22
CA LYS A 42 -0.22 7.51 6.50
C LYS A 42 -1.69 7.13 6.43
N ILE A 43 -2.51 7.96 5.78
CA ILE A 43 -3.93 7.67 5.57
C ILE A 43 -4.08 6.38 4.76
N ALA A 44 -3.41 6.28 3.61
CA ALA A 44 -3.51 5.12 2.73
C ALA A 44 -3.06 3.82 3.41
N ALA A 45 -1.94 3.85 4.13
CA ALA A 45 -1.44 2.69 4.87
C ALA A 45 -2.41 2.26 5.99
N ARG A 46 -2.98 3.22 6.73
CA ARG A 46 -3.95 2.94 7.80
C ARG A 46 -5.24 2.36 7.24
N VAL A 47 -5.79 2.97 6.20
CA VAL A 47 -7.06 2.55 5.58
C VAL A 47 -6.93 1.18 4.92
N ALA A 48 -5.77 0.87 4.36
CA ALA A 48 -5.49 -0.47 3.82
C ALA A 48 -5.62 -1.56 4.88
N LEU A 49 -5.17 -1.31 6.12
CA LEU A 49 -5.31 -2.25 7.23
C LEU A 49 -6.74 -2.44 7.73
N ASP A 50 -7.65 -1.51 7.41
CA ASP A 50 -9.06 -1.61 7.79
C ASP A 50 -9.87 -2.50 6.82
N VAL A 51 -9.25 -3.00 5.74
CA VAL A 51 -9.88 -3.94 4.80
C VAL A 51 -9.62 -5.37 5.26
N ASP A 52 -10.69 -6.15 5.39
CA ASP A 52 -10.61 -7.55 5.74
C ASP A 52 -9.72 -8.33 4.74
N GLY A 53 -8.78 -9.08 5.29
CA GLY A 53 -7.80 -9.86 4.52
C GLY A 53 -6.50 -9.13 4.24
N VAL A 54 -6.36 -7.83 4.53
CA VAL A 54 -5.05 -7.15 4.55
C VAL A 54 -4.43 -7.30 5.94
N VAL A 55 -3.15 -7.70 5.99
CA VAL A 55 -2.45 -7.91 7.26
C VAL A 55 -1.21 -7.05 7.37
N ALA A 56 -0.94 -6.59 8.59
CA ALA A 56 0.35 -6.02 8.92
C ALA A 56 1.40 -7.15 8.89
N HIS A 57 2.40 -7.03 8.03
CA HIS A 57 3.46 -8.02 7.93
C HIS A 57 4.81 -7.33 7.89
N GLN A 58 5.59 -7.55 8.94
CA GLN A 58 6.99 -7.20 8.95
C GLN A 58 7.75 -8.36 8.30
N ALA A 59 8.30 -8.14 7.11
CA ALA A 59 9.21 -9.11 6.51
C ALA A 59 10.45 -9.18 7.42
N GLY A 60 10.49 -10.20 8.27
CA GLY A 60 11.46 -10.31 9.35
C GLY A 60 12.89 -10.20 8.83
N LEU A 61 13.74 -9.53 9.61
CA LEU A 61 15.20 -9.43 9.47
C LEU A 61 15.93 -10.79 9.60
N GLY A 62 15.27 -11.91 9.32
CA GLY A 62 15.77 -13.28 9.50
C GLY A 62 16.47 -13.88 8.29
N SER A 63 16.41 -13.25 7.11
CA SER A 63 17.05 -13.76 5.88
C SER A 63 18.47 -13.22 5.68
N VAL A 64 19.25 -13.07 6.75
CA VAL A 64 20.71 -12.84 6.64
C VAL A 64 21.53 -14.11 6.91
N LEU A 65 20.91 -15.21 7.39
CA LEU A 65 21.62 -16.45 7.77
C LEU A 65 20.97 -17.75 7.26
N GLY A 66 20.35 -17.77 6.08
CA GLY A 66 19.96 -19.04 5.48
C GLY A 66 19.10 -18.92 4.22
N GLY A 67 19.68 -19.22 3.06
CA GLY A 67 18.93 -19.48 1.84
C GLY A 67 18.44 -18.23 1.10
N ALA A 68 19.38 -17.45 0.57
CA ALA A 68 19.07 -16.37 -0.35
C ALA A 68 18.41 -16.92 -1.64
N VAL A 69 17.14 -16.57 -1.85
CA VAL A 69 16.66 -16.36 -3.22
C VAL A 69 17.23 -15.01 -3.66
N PRO A 70 18.12 -14.96 -4.68
CA PRO A 70 18.71 -13.71 -5.11
C PRO A 70 17.65 -12.89 -5.83
N GLY A 71 17.21 -11.77 -5.23
CA GLY A 71 16.47 -10.75 -5.99
C GLY A 71 15.47 -9.89 -5.24
N ARG A 72 15.05 -10.20 -4.00
CA ARG A 72 14.00 -9.39 -3.34
C ARG A 72 14.02 -9.36 -1.82
N ALA A 73 15.20 -9.30 -1.21
CA ALA A 73 15.31 -8.88 0.18
C ALA A 73 15.49 -7.35 0.23
N VAL A 74 14.38 -6.61 0.08
CA VAL A 74 14.37 -5.23 0.56
C VAL A 74 14.38 -5.33 2.08
N VAL A 75 15.49 -4.90 2.67
CA VAL A 75 15.73 -4.77 4.11
C VAL A 75 14.44 -4.35 4.83
N GLY A 76 13.94 -5.23 5.73
CA GLY A 76 12.84 -4.99 6.67
C GLY A 76 11.74 -4.04 6.20
N THR A 77 10.97 -4.43 5.17
CA THR A 77 9.81 -3.62 4.77
C THR A 77 8.60 -4.01 5.61
N ASP A 78 8.09 -3.04 6.38
CA ASP A 78 6.82 -3.16 7.07
C ASP A 78 5.68 -2.99 6.05
N TYR A 79 4.83 -4.01 5.92
CA TYR A 79 3.60 -3.92 5.16
C TYR A 79 2.43 -3.56 6.08
N PRO A 80 1.49 -2.73 5.61
CA PRO A 80 1.41 -2.12 4.28
C PRO A 80 2.30 -0.88 4.11
N GLN A 81 2.90 -0.75 2.94
CA GLN A 81 3.69 0.42 2.54
C GLN A 81 2.91 1.25 1.52
N ALA A 82 2.73 2.54 1.79
CA ALA A 82 2.09 3.49 0.87
C ALA A 82 3.09 4.54 0.40
N ARG A 83 2.96 4.96 -0.86
CA ARG A 83 3.59 6.15 -1.45
C ARG A 83 2.50 6.99 -2.10
N VAL A 84 2.48 8.28 -1.82
CA VAL A 84 1.47 9.19 -2.35
C VAL A 84 2.12 10.45 -2.89
N ASP A 85 1.76 10.79 -4.12
CA ASP A 85 2.14 12.06 -4.74
C ASP A 85 0.94 13.00 -4.75
N MET A 86 0.94 13.98 -3.84
CA MET A 86 -0.08 15.03 -3.72
C MET A 86 0.32 16.31 -4.51
N SER A 87 1.45 16.30 -5.22
CA SER A 87 1.90 17.44 -6.03
C SER A 87 1.07 17.61 -7.31
N GLN A 88 0.16 16.68 -7.63
CA GLN A 88 -0.66 16.69 -8.83
C GLN A 88 -2.14 16.98 -8.53
N THR A 89 -2.88 17.45 -9.54
CA THR A 89 -4.32 17.80 -9.43
C THR A 89 -5.14 16.56 -9.06
N ALA A 90 -4.68 15.40 -9.51
CA ALA A 90 -5.21 14.10 -9.16
C ALA A 90 -4.08 13.29 -8.53
N PRO A 91 -4.07 13.12 -7.19
CA PRO A 91 -3.02 12.38 -6.52
C PRO A 91 -2.90 10.95 -7.04
N THR A 92 -1.66 10.47 -7.10
CA THR A 92 -1.36 9.07 -7.42
C THR A 92 -0.99 8.34 -6.15
N VAL A 93 -1.65 7.21 -5.90
CA VAL A 93 -1.44 6.39 -4.70
C VAL A 93 -0.86 5.05 -5.13
N GLY A 94 0.33 4.73 -4.65
CA GLY A 94 0.94 3.40 -4.77
C GLY A 94 0.92 2.70 -3.42
N LEU A 95 0.33 1.50 -3.36
CA LEU A 95 0.18 0.73 -2.14
C LEU A 95 0.75 -0.68 -2.34
N THR A 96 1.55 -1.12 -1.38
CA THR A 96 2.08 -2.49 -1.32
C THR A 96 1.53 -3.17 -0.07
N VAL A 97 0.79 -4.27 -0.25
CA VAL A 97 0.07 -4.97 0.83
C VAL A 97 0.52 -6.43 0.95
N ALA A 98 0.35 -6.97 2.16
CA ALA A 98 0.36 -8.42 2.41
C ALA A 98 -1.07 -8.86 2.71
N LEU A 99 -1.49 -10.00 2.16
CA LEU A 99 -2.84 -10.53 2.35
C LEU A 99 -2.83 -11.82 3.14
N ASP A 100 -3.87 -12.07 3.93
CA ASP A 100 -4.10 -13.36 4.59
C ASP A 100 -4.74 -14.34 3.61
N TRP A 101 -4.24 -15.57 3.58
CA TRP A 101 -4.77 -16.65 2.76
C TRP A 101 -5.53 -17.66 3.64
N PRO A 102 -6.72 -18.14 3.24
CA PRO A 102 -7.37 -17.95 1.94
C PRO A 102 -8.19 -16.66 1.81
N CYS A 103 -8.04 -15.96 0.68
CA CYS A 103 -8.88 -14.81 0.33
C CYS A 103 -9.08 -14.66 -1.18
N ALA A 104 -10.17 -13.99 -1.58
CA ALA A 104 -10.40 -13.58 -2.95
C ALA A 104 -9.55 -12.34 -3.28
N VAL A 105 -8.29 -12.56 -3.65
CA VAL A 105 -7.27 -11.51 -3.85
C VAL A 105 -7.78 -10.34 -4.71
N THR A 106 -8.49 -10.64 -5.81
CA THR A 106 -9.02 -9.61 -6.71
C THR A 106 -10.06 -8.72 -6.02
N ASP A 107 -10.94 -9.30 -5.21
CA ASP A 107 -11.99 -8.57 -4.50
C ASP A 107 -11.41 -7.75 -3.36
N VAL A 108 -10.47 -8.32 -2.60
CA VAL A 108 -9.72 -7.57 -1.56
C VAL A 108 -8.99 -6.38 -2.18
N CYS A 109 -8.25 -6.57 -3.28
CA CYS A 109 -7.57 -5.46 -3.96
C CYS A 109 -8.55 -4.41 -4.54
N ARG A 110 -9.73 -4.82 -5.01
CA ARG A 110 -10.78 -3.89 -5.44
C ARG A 110 -11.30 -3.07 -4.25
N GLU A 111 -11.54 -3.72 -3.13
CA GLU A 111 -12.02 -3.08 -1.91
C GLU A 111 -10.99 -2.10 -1.33
N VAL A 112 -9.72 -2.49 -1.29
CA VAL A 112 -8.61 -1.61 -0.90
C VAL A 112 -8.56 -0.35 -1.77
N ARG A 113 -8.61 -0.50 -3.10
CA ARG A 113 -8.61 0.66 -4.02
C ARG A 113 -9.78 1.60 -3.75
N ARG A 114 -10.98 1.06 -3.57
CA ARG A 114 -12.19 1.81 -3.29
C ARG A 114 -12.08 2.56 -1.97
N ARG A 115 -11.79 1.84 -0.89
CA ARG A 115 -11.75 2.40 0.47
C ARG A 115 -10.67 3.46 0.63
N VAL A 116 -9.48 3.25 0.06
CA VAL A 116 -8.40 4.25 0.08
C VAL A 116 -8.78 5.50 -0.70
N ALA A 117 -9.41 5.36 -1.87
CA ALA A 117 -9.87 6.51 -2.65
C ALA A 117 -10.97 7.30 -1.91
N ASP A 118 -11.93 6.61 -1.31
CA ASP A 118 -13.04 7.21 -0.56
C ASP A 118 -12.52 7.97 0.68
N GLU A 119 -11.64 7.33 1.47
CA GLU A 119 -11.09 7.93 2.69
C GLU A 119 -10.14 9.10 2.43
N LEU A 120 -9.29 9.02 1.40
CA LEU A 120 -8.46 10.17 0.99
C LEU A 120 -9.34 11.34 0.55
N THR A 121 -10.39 11.08 -0.23
CA THR A 121 -11.33 12.12 -0.64
C THR A 121 -12.04 12.73 0.57
N ARG A 122 -12.45 11.90 1.53
CA ARG A 122 -13.13 12.34 2.76
C ARG A 122 -12.26 13.20 3.66
N LEU A 123 -11.00 12.82 3.85
CA LEU A 123 -10.09 13.49 4.79
C LEU A 123 -9.35 14.68 4.19
N THR A 124 -9.06 14.65 2.88
CA THR A 124 -8.27 15.70 2.21
C THR A 124 -9.09 16.58 1.29
N GLY A 125 -10.32 16.17 0.94
CA GLY A 125 -11.14 16.84 -0.08
C GLY A 125 -10.69 16.56 -1.52
N ILE A 126 -9.60 15.81 -1.72
CA ILE A 126 -9.01 15.55 -3.04
C ILE A 126 -9.23 14.09 -3.43
N ARG A 127 -9.80 13.87 -4.61
CA ARG A 127 -9.99 12.53 -5.17
C ARG A 127 -8.74 12.07 -5.92
N PRO A 128 -8.13 10.93 -5.55
CA PRO A 128 -7.00 10.39 -6.30
C PRO A 128 -7.41 9.97 -7.71
N GLY A 129 -6.55 10.23 -8.69
CA GLY A 129 -6.78 9.84 -10.08
C GLY A 129 -6.53 8.35 -10.31
N ARG A 130 -5.61 7.76 -9.54
CA ARG A 130 -5.22 6.36 -9.65
C ARG A 130 -4.78 5.80 -8.31
N VAL A 131 -5.19 4.56 -8.04
CA VAL A 131 -4.73 3.78 -6.88
C VAL A 131 -4.19 2.44 -7.37
N ASP A 132 -2.88 2.28 -7.27
CA ASP A 132 -2.15 1.08 -7.64
C ASP A 132 -1.90 0.21 -6.41
N VAL A 133 -2.31 -1.06 -6.50
CA VAL A 133 -2.15 -2.02 -5.41
C VAL A 133 -1.27 -3.16 -5.88
N VAL A 134 -0.16 -3.37 -5.17
CA VAL A 134 0.78 -4.46 -5.37
C VAL A 134 0.65 -5.41 -4.19
N VAL A 135 0.35 -6.68 -4.46
CA VAL A 135 0.39 -7.73 -3.42
C VAL A 135 1.82 -8.25 -3.34
N ALA A 136 2.50 -7.96 -2.24
CA ALA A 136 3.88 -8.40 -2.04
C ALA A 136 3.96 -9.83 -1.49
N GLN A 137 3.04 -10.21 -0.59
CA GLN A 137 3.06 -11.51 0.06
C GLN A 137 1.64 -12.01 0.35
N LEU A 138 1.48 -13.34 0.32
CA LEU A 138 0.30 -14.06 0.80
C LEU A 138 0.70 -14.85 2.05
N ILE A 139 0.10 -14.51 3.18
CA ILE A 139 0.39 -15.13 4.47
C ILE A 139 -0.58 -16.28 4.67
N SER A 140 -0.07 -17.50 4.65
CA SER A 140 -0.84 -18.70 4.99
C SER A 140 -0.56 -19.12 6.44
N GLU A 141 -1.42 -19.96 7.03
CA GLU A 141 -1.14 -20.58 8.32
C GLU A 141 0.19 -21.33 8.34
N THR A 142 0.57 -21.96 7.22
CA THR A 142 1.85 -22.64 7.04
C THR A 142 3.02 -21.66 7.12
N THR A 143 2.92 -20.50 6.46
CA THR A 143 3.91 -19.42 6.57
C THR A 143 4.02 -18.90 8.01
N ARG A 144 2.88 -18.75 8.69
CA ARG A 144 2.80 -18.28 10.09
C ARG A 144 3.43 -19.28 11.06
N ARG A 145 3.30 -20.59 10.79
CA ARG A 145 3.85 -21.69 11.59
C ARG A 145 5.33 -21.95 11.28
N GLY A 146 5.74 -21.86 10.02
CA GLY A 146 7.10 -22.12 9.55
C GLY A 146 8.15 -21.17 10.11
N ASN A 147 7.78 -19.93 10.43
CA ASN A 147 8.72 -18.98 11.06
C ASN A 147 9.08 -19.33 12.53
N ARG A 148 8.48 -20.38 13.11
CA ARG A 148 8.84 -20.96 14.41
C ARG A 148 9.47 -22.34 14.33
N SER A 149 9.60 -22.92 13.13
CA SER A 149 10.08 -24.29 12.95
C SER A 149 11.48 -24.27 12.33
N PRO A 150 12.50 -24.91 12.96
CA PRO A 150 13.77 -25.14 12.30
C PRO A 150 13.52 -26.05 11.08
N SER A 151 14.14 -25.68 9.96
CA SER A 151 14.15 -26.38 8.66
C SER A 151 13.86 -27.89 8.75
N GLY A 152 12.66 -28.29 8.33
CA GLY A 152 12.27 -29.68 8.14
C GLY A 152 11.68 -29.84 6.75
N TYR A 153 12.09 -30.89 6.04
CA TYR A 153 11.67 -31.17 4.68
C TYR A 153 10.13 -31.35 4.58
N VAL A 154 9.52 -30.72 3.58
CA VAL A 154 8.14 -31.04 3.14
C VAL A 154 8.23 -32.24 2.22
N GLU A 155 7.72 -33.37 2.67
CA GLU A 155 7.62 -34.59 1.86
C GLU A 155 6.56 -34.38 0.77
N ILE A 156 6.98 -34.30 -0.49
CA ILE A 156 6.05 -34.29 -1.62
C ILE A 156 5.63 -35.74 -1.84
N PRO A 157 4.33 -36.08 -1.76
CA PRO A 157 3.88 -37.43 -2.05
C PRO A 157 4.31 -37.80 -3.48
N ALA A 158 4.91 -38.98 -3.64
CA ALA A 158 5.42 -39.43 -4.92
C ALA A 158 4.32 -39.32 -5.99
N SER A 159 4.63 -38.65 -7.11
CA SER A 159 3.77 -38.65 -8.29
C SER A 159 3.42 -40.08 -8.64
N PRO A 160 2.15 -40.43 -8.92
CA PRO A 160 1.82 -41.78 -9.33
C PRO A 160 2.65 -42.08 -10.58
N THR A 161 3.60 -43.00 -10.45
CA THR A 161 4.28 -43.57 -11.61
C THR A 161 3.21 -44.22 -12.46
N THR A 162 2.96 -43.65 -13.63
CA THR A 162 2.22 -44.31 -14.69
C THR A 162 3.02 -45.55 -15.05
N ASP A 163 2.66 -46.68 -14.43
CA ASP A 163 3.14 -48.00 -14.81
C ASP A 163 2.55 -48.31 -16.19
N GLY A 164 3.33 -47.96 -17.21
CA GLY A 164 3.07 -48.30 -18.60
C GLY A 164 3.31 -49.79 -18.82
N GLY A 165 2.39 -50.61 -18.30
CA GLY A 165 2.30 -52.03 -18.59
C GLY A 165 1.79 -52.26 -20.01
N ASP A 166 2.75 -52.53 -20.90
CA ASP A 166 2.76 -53.59 -21.92
C ASP A 166 1.41 -54.13 -22.42
N ARG A 167 1.11 -53.87 -23.71
CA ARG A 167 0.45 -54.79 -24.66
C ARG A 167 0.90 -54.50 -26.08
#